data_AF-A0A5C1Q9V8-F1
#
_entry.id   AF-A0A5C1Q9V8-F1
#
_cell.length_a   1.000
_cell.length_b   1.000
_cell.length_c   1.000
_cell.angle_alpha   90.00
_cell.angle_beta   90.00
_cell.angle_gamma   90.00
#
_symmetry.space_group_name_H-M   'P 1'
#
loop_
_entity.id
_entity.type
_entity.pdbx_description
1 polymer ?
#
loop_
_entity_poly.entity_id
_entity_poly.type
_entity_poly.pdbx_seq_one_letter_code
_entity_poly.pdbx_strand_id
1 'polypeptide(L)' 'MFKDWIDKQQQDIQLIFFNKLSHFLSNNEIVSVMNQVADGVDIADAHIKMGLIEKYRVEIFKLRQWITDKYPNRVID' A
#
# COMPACT_ATOMS: atom_id res chain seq x y z
N MET A 1 -1.92 -11.18 -5.27
CA MET A 1 -2.39 -10.17 -6.26
C MET A 1 -1.99 -8.74 -5.90
N PHE A 2 -2.28 -8.25 -4.67
CA PHE A 2 -1.72 -6.96 -4.18
C PHE A 2 -0.33 -7.14 -3.56
N LYS A 3 -0.21 -8.02 -2.57
CA LYS A 3 1.05 -8.28 -1.85
C LYS A 3 2.20 -8.63 -2.80
N ASP A 4 1.97 -9.57 -3.70
CA ASP A 4 2.97 -9.97 -4.70
C ASP A 4 3.43 -8.81 -5.59
N TRP A 5 2.55 -7.85 -5.89
CA TRP A 5 2.95 -6.68 -6.68
C TRP A 5 3.77 -5.72 -5.85
N ILE A 6 3.33 -5.37 -4.63
CA ILE A 6 4.05 -4.40 -3.79
C ILE A 6 5.41 -4.93 -3.33
N ASP A 7 5.52 -6.23 -3.03
CA ASP A 7 6.76 -6.89 -2.57
C ASP A 7 7.84 -6.94 -3.65
N LYS A 8 7.45 -6.96 -4.93
CA LYS A 8 8.40 -6.86 -6.06
C LYS A 8 8.99 -5.47 -6.22
N GLN A 9 8.32 -4.43 -5.71
CA GLN A 9 8.75 -3.05 -5.96
C GLN A 9 9.97 -2.69 -5.14
N GLN A 10 10.75 -1.73 -5.65
CA GLN A 10 11.83 -1.10 -4.89
C GLN A 10 11.29 -0.34 -3.66
N GLN A 11 12.08 -0.25 -2.59
CA GLN A 11 11.65 0.32 -1.30
C GLN A 11 11.06 1.74 -1.41
N ASP A 12 11.60 2.56 -2.29
CA ASP A 12 11.14 3.91 -2.55
C ASP A 12 9.78 3.95 -3.26
N ILE A 13 9.52 3.04 -4.20
CA ILE A 13 8.21 2.85 -4.82
C ILE A 13 7.18 2.37 -3.79
N GLN A 14 7.57 1.42 -2.92
CA GLN A 14 6.72 0.99 -1.80
C GLN A 14 6.37 2.16 -0.88
N LEU A 15 7.35 3.00 -0.52
CA LEU A 15 7.15 4.18 0.31
C LEU A 15 6.21 5.19 -0.34
N ILE A 16 6.38 5.48 -1.64
CA ILE A 16 5.48 6.37 -2.40
C ILE A 16 4.06 5.81 -2.38
N PHE A 17 3.91 4.50 -2.58
CA PHE A 17 2.62 3.84 -2.57
C PHE A 17 1.94 3.98 -1.20
N PHE A 18 2.58 3.56 -0.11
CA PHE A 18 1.96 3.60 1.22
C PHE A 18 1.71 5.03 1.72
N ASN A 19 2.58 5.99 1.39
CA ASN A 19 2.35 7.40 1.70
C ASN A 19 1.12 7.94 0.95
N LYS A 20 0.92 7.56 -0.31
CA LYS A 20 -0.29 7.96 -1.02
C LYS A 20 -1.53 7.23 -0.52
N LEU A 21 -1.42 5.95 -0.19
CA LEU A 21 -2.53 5.17 0.34
C LEU A 21 -3.04 5.74 1.67
N SER A 22 -2.15 6.21 2.54
CA SER A 22 -2.51 6.75 3.85
C SER A 22 -3.48 7.94 3.78
N HIS A 23 -3.47 8.72 2.70
CA HIS A 23 -4.43 9.82 2.48
C HIS A 23 -5.88 9.36 2.28
N PHE A 24 -6.11 8.08 1.94
CA PHE A 24 -7.45 7.51 1.81
C PHE A 24 -7.95 6.87 3.12
N LEU A 25 -7.04 6.56 4.04
CA LEU A 25 -7.35 5.91 5.29
C LEU A 25 -7.92 6.92 6.29
N SER A 26 -8.89 6.50 7.09
CA SER A 26 -9.29 7.27 8.27
C SER A 26 -8.21 7.23 9.35
N ASN A 27 -8.22 8.20 10.27
CA ASN A 27 -7.28 8.23 11.38
C ASN A 27 -7.27 6.94 12.21
N ASN A 28 -8.43 6.32 12.42
CA ASN A 28 -8.53 5.05 13.16
C ASN A 28 -7.87 3.89 12.41
N GLU A 29 -7.98 3.88 11.08
CA GLU A 29 -7.33 2.87 10.24
C GLU A 29 -5.82 3.06 10.21
N ILE A 30 -5.35 4.31 10.09
CA ILE A 30 -3.94 4.64 10.18
C ILE A 30 -3.37 4.17 11.51
N VAL A 31 -4.00 4.53 12.64
CA VAL A 31 -3.55 4.11 13.98
C VAL A 31 -3.50 2.58 14.09
N SER A 32 -4.52 1.88 13.59
CA SER A 32 -4.58 0.42 13.65
C SER A 32 -3.52 -0.27 12.78
N VAL A 33 -3.22 0.29 11.59
CA VAL A 33 -2.11 -0.17 10.75
C VAL A 33 -0.79 0.04 11.48
N MET A 34 -0.57 1.25 12.02
CA MET A 34 0.68 1.59 12.70
C MET A 34 0.92 0.75 13.96
N ASN A 35 -0.13 0.40 14.71
CA ASN A 35 -0.02 -0.50 15.85
C ASN A 35 0.45 -1.90 15.43
N GLN A 36 -0.14 -2.47 14.36
CA GLN A 36 0.31 -3.77 13.84
C GLN A 36 1.76 -3.72 13.34
N VAL A 37 2.14 -2.63 12.68
CA VAL A 37 3.52 -2.44 12.22
C VAL A 37 4.48 -2.31 13.40
N ALA A 38 4.08 -1.62 14.47
CA ALA A 38 4.86 -1.52 15.71
C ALA A 38 5.05 -2.89 16.38
N ASP A 39 4.08 -3.80 16.23
CA ASP A 39 4.15 -5.20 16.67
C ASP A 39 4.95 -6.12 15.71
N GLY A 40 5.58 -5.55 14.67
CA GLY A 40 6.43 -6.28 13.73
C GLY A 40 5.69 -6.92 12.55
N VAL A 41 4.40 -6.61 12.34
CA VAL A 41 3.67 -7.06 11.16
C VAL A 41 4.08 -6.24 9.95
N ASP A 42 4.34 -6.90 8.82
CA ASP A 42 4.59 -6.22 7.56
C ASP A 42 3.42 -5.27 7.20
N ILE A 43 3.74 -4.10 6.66
CA ILE A 43 2.74 -3.06 6.39
C ILE A 43 1.70 -3.54 5.37
N ALA A 44 2.07 -4.31 4.34
CA ALA A 44 1.10 -4.85 3.39
C ALA A 44 0.18 -5.86 4.08
N ASP A 45 0.74 -6.72 4.93
CA ASP A 45 -0.03 -7.69 5.71
C ASP A 45 -0.98 -7.03 6.71
N ALA A 46 -0.58 -5.92 7.35
CA ALA A 46 -1.45 -5.15 8.23
C ALA A 46 -2.69 -4.62 7.49
N HIS A 47 -2.52 -4.11 6.27
CA HIS A 47 -3.63 -3.65 5.41
C HIS A 47 -4.53 -4.81 4.95
N ILE A 48 -3.96 -5.98 4.65
CA ILE A 48 -4.73 -7.18 4.26
C ILE A 48 -5.56 -7.69 5.43
N LYS A 49 -4.96 -7.86 6.62
CA LYS A 49 -5.64 -8.35 7.83
C LYS A 49 -6.82 -7.47 8.23
N MET A 50 -6.69 -6.16 8.05
CA MET A 50 -7.75 -5.19 8.33
C MET A 50 -8.82 -5.09 7.23
N GLY A 51 -8.68 -5.82 6.11
CA GLY A 51 -9.61 -5.72 4.99
C GLY A 51 -9.54 -4.39 4.22
N LEU A 52 -8.48 -3.59 4.42
CA LEU A 52 -8.33 -2.28 3.77
C LEU A 52 -8.12 -2.41 2.27
N ILE A 53 -7.50 -3.50 1.82
CA ILE A 53 -7.31 -3.76 0.39
C ILE A 53 -8.64 -3.89 -0.35
N GLU A 54 -9.64 -4.53 0.28
CA GLU A 54 -10.96 -4.67 -0.32
C GLU A 54 -11.73 -3.35 -0.25
N LYS A 55 -11.70 -2.70 0.92
CA LYS A 55 -12.38 -1.43 1.15
C LYS A 55 -11.92 -0.34 0.16
N TYR A 56 -10.63 -0.27 -0.13
CA TYR A 56 -10.01 0.76 -0.97
C TYR A 56 -9.53 0.21 -2.33
N ARG A 57 -10.16 -0.87 -2.82
CA ARG A 57 -9.73 -1.57 -4.05
C ARG A 57 -9.60 -0.64 -5.25
N VAL A 58 -10.57 0.27 -5.42
CA VAL A 58 -10.61 1.21 -6.56
C VAL A 58 -9.46 2.22 -6.46
N GLU A 59 -9.24 2.79 -5.27
CA GLU A 59 -8.18 3.75 -5.00
C GLU A 59 -6.81 3.11 -5.16
N ILE A 60 -6.62 1.88 -4.67
CA ILE A 60 -5.39 1.11 -4.81
C ILE A 60 -5.09 0.84 -6.28
N PHE A 61 -6.09 0.46 -7.09
CA PHE A 61 -5.89 0.23 -8.52
C PHE A 61 -5.50 1.52 -9.26
N LYS A 62 -6.20 2.63 -8.98
CA LYS A 62 -5.86 3.94 -9.55
C LYS A 62 -4.46 4.40 -9.12
N LEU A 63 -4.11 4.17 -7.87
CA LEU A 63 -2.80 4.51 -7.33
C LEU A 63 -1.70 3.67 -7.99
N ARG A 64 -1.91 2.36 -8.16
CA ARG A 64 -1.00 1.49 -8.89
C ARG A 64 -0.77 2.01 -10.31
N GLN A 65 -1.85 2.25 -11.06
CA GLN A 65 -1.76 2.77 -12.43
C GLN A 65 -0.99 4.09 -12.47
N TRP A 66 -1.31 5.03 -11.56
CA TRP A 66 -0.63 6.31 -11.48
C TRP A 66 0.87 6.19 -11.19
N ILE A 67 1.28 5.26 -10.31
CA ILE A 67 2.70 5.02 -10.02
C ILE A 67 3.39 4.43 -11.26
N THR A 68 2.76 3.46 -11.92
CA THR A 68 3.27 2.86 -13.16
C THR A 68 3.47 3.91 -14.25
N ASP A 69 2.48 4.78 -14.47
CA ASP A 69 2.55 5.83 -15.49
C ASP A 69 3.61 6.89 -15.16
N LYS A 70 3.78 7.22 -13.87
CA LYS A 70 4.72 8.26 -13.44
C LYS A 70 6.16 7.76 -13.35
N TYR A 71 6.38 6.49 -13.04
CA TYR A 71 7.70 5.89 -12.84
C TYR A 71 7.89 4.60 -13.66
N PRO A 72 7.73 4.65 -15.00
CA PRO A 72 7.67 3.45 -15.84
C PRO A 72 8.96 2.61 -15.81
N ASN A 73 10.12 3.25 -15.59
CA ASN A 73 11.42 2.57 -15.57
C ASN A 73 11.80 2.00 -14.19
N ARG A 74 10.94 2.14 -13.18
CA ARG A 74 11.22 1.75 -11.79
C ARG A 74 10.23 0.74 -11.24
N VAL A 75 9.04 0.67 -11.82
CA VAL A 75 8.01 -0.30 -11.46
C VAL A 75 8.35 -1.64 -12.11
N ILE A 76 8.16 -2.73 -11.35
CA ILE A 76 8.35 -4.11 -11.79
C ILE A 76 6.97 -4.77 -11.87
N ASP A 77 6.56 -5.26 -13.04
CA ASP A 77 5.27 -5.95 -13.21
C ASP A 77 5.33 -7.47 -12.87
#